data_AF-A0A7C3HMF7-F1
#
_entry.id   AF-A0A7C3HMF7-F1
#
_cell.length_a   1.000
_cell.length_b   1.000
_cell.length_c   1.000
_cell.angle_alpha   90.00
_cell.angle_beta   90.00
_cell.angle_gamma   90.00
#
_symmetry.space_group_name_H-M   'P 1'
#
loop_
_entity.id
_entity.type
_entity.pdbx_description
1 polymer ?
#
loop_
_entity_poly.entity_id
_entity_poly.type
_entity_poly.pdbx_seq_one_letter_code
_entity_poly.pdbx_strand_id
1 'polypeptide(L)'
;MIEGFVPFGSPTYLGLLGCVLLARGADFLSTWVATPRLTLEANPLSRALGWRWGAVVNVALAVAVALWPLPAVMLATASLLVAARNFQSAWLARGMGETAYRSWLIERLSQTGRGLFITCTVAQAALVGVVGGGLFWASPVQSVTGAMGLGVMTYSLAVLVFPLLGARRLWRVTRHSA
;
A
#
# COMPACT_ATOMS: atom_id res chain seq x y z
N MET A 1 12.26 -23.77 -1.89
CA MET A 1 12.07 -23.30 -0.51
C MET A 1 12.76 -21.97 -0.35
N ILE A 2 12.11 -20.98 0.28
CA ILE A 2 12.59 -19.60 0.44
C ILE A 2 13.00 -19.22 1.89
N GLU A 3 13.37 -20.20 2.71
CA GLU A 3 13.64 -20.00 4.15
C GLU A 3 14.93 -19.27 4.49
N GLY A 4 15.93 -19.32 3.62
CA GLY A 4 17.27 -18.82 3.92
C GLY A 4 17.56 -17.43 3.36
N PHE A 5 18.57 -16.78 3.93
CA PHE A 5 19.23 -15.67 3.27
C PHE A 5 19.86 -16.15 1.97
N VAL A 6 19.77 -15.32 0.93
CA VAL A 6 20.48 -15.55 -0.32
C VAL A 6 21.82 -14.80 -0.31
N PRO A 7 22.89 -15.38 -0.91
CA PRO A 7 24.16 -14.68 -1.01
C PRO A 7 24.00 -13.35 -1.77
N PHE A 8 24.59 -12.29 -1.24
CA PHE A 8 24.59 -10.98 -1.87
C PHE A 8 25.22 -11.07 -3.27
N GLY A 9 24.58 -10.46 -4.26
CA GLY A 9 25.02 -10.50 -5.66
C GLY A 9 24.75 -11.80 -6.41
N SER A 10 24.16 -12.82 -5.78
CA SER A 10 23.74 -14.05 -6.48
C SER A 10 22.64 -13.77 -7.52
N PRO A 11 22.45 -14.62 -8.54
CA PRO A 11 21.37 -14.46 -9.51
C PRO A 11 19.98 -14.37 -8.86
N THR A 12 19.72 -15.18 -7.83
CA THR A 12 18.48 -15.14 -7.05
C THR A 12 18.31 -13.81 -6.33
N TYR A 13 19.37 -13.31 -5.69
CA TYR A 13 19.38 -12.00 -5.04
C TYR A 13 19.08 -10.88 -6.05
N LEU A 14 19.73 -10.87 -7.21
CA LEU A 14 19.52 -9.85 -8.24
C LEU A 14 18.09 -9.91 -8.81
N GLY A 15 17.54 -11.10 -9.00
CA GLY A 15 16.14 -11.28 -9.39
C GLY A 15 15.16 -10.70 -8.35
N LEU A 16 15.37 -11.02 -7.07
CA LEU A 16 14.56 -10.49 -5.97
C LEU A 16 14.70 -8.97 -5.84
N LEU A 17 15.93 -8.44 -5.94
CA LEU A 17 16.21 -7.02 -5.91
C LEU A 17 15.47 -6.30 -7.04
N GLY A 18 15.53 -6.82 -8.26
CA GLY A 18 14.78 -6.30 -9.40
C GLY A 18 13.28 -6.28 -9.14
N CYS A 19 12.71 -7.39 -8.65
CA CYS A 19 11.29 -7.47 -8.30
C CYS A 19 10.89 -6.45 -7.23
N VAL A 20 11.66 -6.32 -6.15
CA VAL A 20 11.36 -5.40 -5.05
C VAL A 20 11.53 -3.94 -5.50
N LEU A 21 12.57 -3.62 -6.26
CA LEU A 21 12.77 -2.26 -6.80
C LEU A 21 11.64 -1.87 -7.75
N LEU A 22 11.21 -2.76 -8.63
CA LEU A 22 10.06 -2.51 -9.50
C LEU A 22 8.78 -2.30 -8.69
N ALA A 23 8.52 -3.17 -7.70
CA ALA A 23 7.33 -3.07 -6.87
C ALA A 23 7.28 -1.80 -6.01
N ARG A 24 8.40 -1.46 -5.34
CA ARG A 24 8.52 -0.22 -4.55
C ARG A 24 8.53 1.02 -5.44
N GLY A 25 9.15 0.94 -6.62
CA GLY A 25 9.14 2.00 -7.62
C GLY A 25 7.73 2.29 -8.13
N ALA A 26 6.94 1.25 -8.44
CA ALA A 26 5.55 1.38 -8.83
C ALA A 26 4.69 2.00 -7.71
N ASP A 27 4.88 1.56 -6.45
CA ASP A 27 4.20 2.14 -5.29
C ASP A 27 4.53 3.63 -5.14
N PHE A 28 5.81 3.98 -5.14
CA PHE A 28 6.30 5.34 -5.04
C PHE A 28 5.79 6.23 -6.19
N LEU A 29 5.83 5.73 -7.42
CA LEU A 29 5.32 6.42 -8.61
C LEU A 29 3.80 6.62 -8.50
N SER A 30 3.05 5.60 -8.09
CA SER A 30 1.60 5.69 -7.96
C SER A 30 1.17 6.77 -6.96
N THR A 31 1.89 6.89 -5.83
CA THR A 31 1.67 7.96 -4.85
C THR A 31 2.07 9.31 -5.42
N TRP A 32 3.17 9.39 -6.16
CA TRP A 32 3.61 10.65 -6.77
C TRP A 32 2.62 11.17 -7.81
N VAL A 33 2.05 10.27 -8.63
CA VAL A 33 0.99 10.64 -9.59
C VAL A 33 -0.27 11.11 -8.85
N ALA A 34 -0.65 10.43 -7.75
CA ALA A 34 -1.84 10.77 -6.98
C ALA A 34 -1.70 12.07 -6.16
N THR A 35 -0.54 12.31 -5.53
CA THR A 35 -0.31 13.42 -4.59
C THR A 35 1.13 13.93 -4.62
N PRO A 36 1.56 14.62 -5.70
CA PRO A 36 2.95 15.11 -5.81
C PRO A 36 3.36 16.09 -4.71
N ARG A 37 2.42 16.81 -4.08
CA ARG A 37 2.69 17.68 -2.93
C ARG A 37 2.50 16.98 -1.58
N LEU A 38 2.21 15.68 -1.59
CA LEU A 38 1.93 14.85 -0.41
C LEU A 38 0.79 15.41 0.47
N THR A 39 -0.11 16.23 -0.09
CA THR A 39 -1.19 16.84 0.71
C THR A 39 -2.34 15.88 0.98
N LEU A 40 -2.48 14.83 0.15
CA LEU A 40 -3.43 13.74 0.34
C LEU A 40 -2.84 12.57 1.14
N GLU A 41 -1.52 12.58 1.37
CA GLU A 41 -0.82 11.48 2.02
C GLU A 41 -1.22 11.39 3.50
N ALA A 42 -1.84 10.27 3.88
CA ALA A 42 -2.33 10.07 5.25
C ALA A 42 -1.17 9.72 6.21
N ASN A 43 -0.10 9.11 5.70
CA ASN A 43 1.04 8.68 6.51
C ASN A 43 1.88 9.90 6.97
N PRO A 44 1.95 10.19 8.29
CA PRO A 44 2.75 11.30 8.79
C PRO A 44 4.25 11.11 8.54
N LEU A 45 4.75 9.86 8.52
CA LEU A 45 6.15 9.57 8.25
C LEU A 45 6.52 9.91 6.81
N SER A 46 5.71 9.48 5.84
CA SER A 46 5.94 9.78 4.42
C SER A 46 5.93 11.29 4.14
N ARG A 47 5.03 12.03 4.80
CA ARG A 47 5.00 13.50 4.70
C ARG A 47 6.25 14.17 5.30
N ALA A 48 6.76 13.66 6.42
CA ALA A 48 7.94 14.22 7.08
C ALA A 48 9.25 13.91 6.32
N LEU A 49 9.38 12.70 5.79
CA LEU A 49 10.53 12.29 4.97
C LEU A 49 10.58 13.04 3.63
N GLY A 50 9.41 13.28 3.03
CA GLY A 50 9.31 13.82 1.68
C GLY A 50 9.88 12.88 0.61
N TRP A 51 9.87 13.32 -0.63
CA TRP A 51 10.25 12.48 -1.77
C TRP A 51 11.72 12.07 -1.78
N ARG A 52 12.63 12.98 -1.42
CA ARG A 52 14.09 12.75 -1.49
C ARG A 52 14.51 11.64 -0.53
N TRP A 53 14.17 11.77 0.75
CA TRP A 53 14.49 10.74 1.74
C TRP A 53 13.62 9.50 1.61
N GLY A 54 12.37 9.66 1.16
CA GLY A 54 11.50 8.53 0.82
C GLY A 54 12.14 7.62 -0.23
N ALA A 55 12.70 8.19 -1.31
CA ALA A 55 13.39 7.41 -2.34
C ALA A 55 14.60 6.66 -1.78
N VAL A 56 15.45 7.34 -1.00
CA VAL A 56 16.64 6.74 -0.38
C VAL A 56 16.26 5.55 0.52
N VAL A 57 15.27 5.72 1.39
CA VAL A 57 14.79 4.66 2.28
C VAL A 57 14.23 3.49 1.49
N ASN A 58 13.48 3.74 0.41
CA ASN A 58 12.94 2.67 -0.44
C ASN A 58 14.02 1.86 -1.14
N VAL A 59 15.08 2.51 -1.64
CA VAL A 59 16.23 1.82 -2.26
C VAL A 59 16.98 1.01 -1.21
N ALA A 60 17.29 1.60 -0.05
CA ALA A 60 17.98 0.90 1.03
C ALA A 60 17.18 -0.32 1.53
N LEU A 61 15.86 -0.16 1.69
CA LEU A 61 14.95 -1.23 2.05
C LEU A 61 14.95 -2.33 0.98
N ALA A 62 14.88 -1.98 -0.30
CA ALA A 62 14.90 -2.96 -1.39
C ALA A 62 16.20 -3.78 -1.41
N VAL A 63 17.35 -3.13 -1.24
CA VAL A 63 18.67 -3.79 -1.17
C VAL A 63 18.74 -4.76 0.02
N ALA A 64 18.26 -4.34 1.19
CA ALA A 64 18.29 -5.15 2.41
C ALA A 64 17.29 -6.32 2.35
N VAL A 65 16.06 -6.06 1.94
CA VAL A 65 14.98 -7.06 1.91
C VAL A 65 15.23 -8.12 0.82
N ALA A 66 15.89 -7.77 -0.28
CA ALA A 66 16.25 -8.74 -1.32
C ALA A 66 17.17 -9.87 -0.84
N LEU A 67 17.86 -9.70 0.29
CA LEU A 67 18.63 -10.78 0.94
C LEU A 67 17.74 -11.87 1.52
N TRP A 68 16.46 -11.58 1.79
CA TRP A 68 15.52 -12.52 2.41
C TRP A 68 14.32 -12.74 1.49
N PRO A 69 14.24 -13.88 0.78
CA PRO A 69 13.27 -14.03 -0.30
C PRO A 69 11.81 -14.00 0.16
N LEU A 70 11.48 -14.50 1.36
CA LEU A 70 10.11 -14.45 1.89
C LEU A 70 9.62 -13.01 2.12
N PRO A 71 10.32 -12.15 2.87
CA PRO A 71 9.99 -10.73 2.94
C PRO A 71 10.04 -10.01 1.60
N ALA A 72 10.96 -10.35 0.70
CA ALA A 72 11.04 -9.74 -0.62
C ALA A 72 9.78 -9.98 -1.46
N VAL A 73 9.33 -11.23 -1.54
CA VAL A 73 8.10 -11.58 -2.26
C VAL A 73 6.88 -10.94 -1.59
N MET A 74 6.78 -11.05 -0.26
CA MET A 74 5.68 -10.46 0.51
C MET A 74 5.57 -8.95 0.30
N LEU A 75 6.69 -8.23 0.41
CA LEU A 75 6.76 -6.78 0.21
C LEU A 75 6.47 -6.39 -1.23
N ALA A 76 7.00 -7.12 -2.20
CA ALA A 76 6.74 -6.86 -3.62
C ALA A 76 5.26 -7.03 -3.96
N THR A 77 4.64 -8.13 -3.53
CA THR A 77 3.20 -8.39 -3.72
C THR A 77 2.35 -7.29 -3.09
N ALA A 78 2.59 -6.95 -1.82
CA ALA A 78 1.82 -5.90 -1.15
C ALA A 78 1.99 -4.54 -1.86
N SER A 79 3.22 -4.17 -2.22
CA SER A 79 3.51 -2.88 -2.86
C SER A 79 2.86 -2.75 -4.23
N LEU A 80 2.87 -3.80 -5.05
CA LEU A 80 2.21 -3.79 -6.35
C LEU A 80 0.69 -3.64 -6.23
N LEU A 81 0.07 -4.29 -5.25
CA LEU A 81 -1.38 -4.18 -5.01
C LEU A 81 -1.76 -2.78 -4.49
N VAL A 82 -0.96 -2.20 -3.60
CA VAL A 82 -1.13 -0.79 -3.19
C VAL A 82 -0.97 0.13 -4.39
N ALA A 83 0.06 -0.07 -5.21
CA ALA A 83 0.31 0.73 -6.40
C ALA A 83 -0.87 0.69 -7.38
N ALA A 84 -1.39 -0.51 -7.65
CA ALA A 84 -2.54 -0.70 -8.53
C ALA A 84 -3.77 0.06 -8.00
N ARG A 85 -4.07 -0.05 -6.70
CA ARG A 85 -5.19 0.68 -6.07
C ARG A 85 -4.98 2.20 -6.11
N ASN A 86 -3.75 2.67 -5.94
CA ASN A 86 -3.44 4.09 -6.06
C ASN A 86 -3.66 4.58 -7.49
N PHE A 87 -3.20 3.85 -8.50
CA PHE A 87 -3.42 4.22 -9.91
C PHE A 87 -4.90 4.26 -10.29
N GLN A 88 -5.77 3.43 -9.69
CA GLN A 88 -7.22 3.47 -9.93
C GLN A 88 -7.85 4.84 -9.62
N SER A 89 -7.33 5.58 -8.63
CA SER A 89 -7.84 6.90 -8.25
C SER A 89 -6.88 8.06 -8.57
N ALA A 90 -5.63 7.77 -8.94
CA ALA A 90 -4.61 8.78 -9.19
C ALA A 90 -4.99 9.75 -10.31
N TRP A 91 -5.60 9.25 -11.39
CA TRP A 91 -6.06 10.09 -12.50
C TRP A 91 -7.11 11.11 -12.05
N LEU A 92 -8.02 10.73 -11.13
CA LEU A 92 -9.05 11.61 -10.60
C LEU A 92 -8.45 12.68 -9.68
N ALA A 93 -7.57 12.27 -8.77
CA ALA A 93 -6.85 13.21 -7.91
C ALA A 93 -6.00 14.20 -8.72
N ARG A 94 -5.36 13.72 -9.79
CA ARG A 94 -4.54 14.53 -10.69
C ARG A 94 -5.37 15.48 -11.55
N GLY A 95 -6.50 15.02 -12.07
CA GLY A 95 -7.39 15.82 -12.90
C GLY A 95 -8.07 16.96 -12.13
N MET A 96 -8.45 16.73 -10.87
CA MET A 96 -9.08 17.75 -10.03
C MET A 96 -8.07 18.67 -9.33
N GLY A 97 -6.85 18.18 -9.11
CA GLY A 97 -5.89 18.80 -8.18
C GLY A 97 -6.16 18.39 -6.73
N GLU A 98 -5.08 18.31 -5.93
CA GLU A 98 -5.12 17.67 -4.61
C GLU A 98 -6.11 18.33 -3.63
N THR A 99 -6.16 19.67 -3.58
CA THR A 99 -7.06 20.40 -2.66
C THR A 99 -8.52 20.19 -3.03
N ALA A 100 -8.87 20.30 -4.31
CA ALA A 100 -10.24 20.11 -4.77
C ALA A 100 -10.69 18.66 -4.58
N TYR A 101 -9.81 17.69 -4.88
CA TYR A 101 -10.07 16.27 -4.62
C TYR A 101 -10.31 16.00 -3.13
N ARG A 102 -9.51 16.60 -2.24
CA ARG A 102 -9.70 16.48 -0.79
C ARG A 102 -11.04 17.04 -0.33
N SER A 103 -11.41 18.24 -0.79
CA SER A 103 -12.70 18.86 -0.44
C SER A 103 -13.87 18.00 -0.93
N TRP A 104 -13.77 17.48 -2.16
CA TRP A 104 -14.76 16.57 -2.73
C TRP A 104 -14.90 15.28 -1.91
N LEU A 105 -13.78 14.68 -1.46
CA LEU A 105 -13.82 13.51 -0.58
C LEU A 105 -14.52 13.81 0.75
N ILE A 106 -14.27 14.98 1.35
CA ILE A 106 -14.92 15.41 2.60
C ILE A 106 -16.42 15.51 2.41
N GLU A 107 -16.85 16.17 1.33
CA GLU A 107 -18.26 16.32 0.99
C GLU A 107 -18.95 14.95 0.82
N ARG A 108 -18.36 14.05 0.03
CA ARG A 108 -18.91 12.70 -0.15
C ARG A 108 -18.95 11.89 1.14
N LEU A 109 -17.93 11.99 1.99
CA LEU A 109 -17.90 11.33 3.29
C LEU A 109 -18.92 11.92 4.28
N SER A 110 -19.28 13.19 4.16
CA SER A 110 -20.34 13.80 4.97
C SER A 110 -21.75 13.39 4.53
N GLN A 111 -21.94 13.17 3.23
CA GLN A 111 -23.22 12.71 2.65
C GLN A 111 -23.42 11.19 2.80
N THR A 112 -22.34 10.43 3.01
CA THR A 112 -22.38 8.97 3.17
C THR A 112 -22.56 8.59 4.63
N GLY A 113 -23.52 7.70 4.93
CA GLY A 113 -23.67 7.13 6.26
C GLY A 113 -22.40 6.42 6.72
N ARG A 114 -21.91 6.71 7.93
CA ARG A 114 -20.66 6.12 8.46
C ARG A 114 -20.66 4.60 8.44
N GLY A 115 -21.79 3.98 8.77
CA GLY A 115 -21.97 2.53 8.73
C GLY A 115 -21.74 1.96 7.33
N LEU A 116 -22.30 2.59 6.29
CA LEU A 116 -22.11 2.15 4.90
C LEU A 116 -20.63 2.21 4.50
N PHE A 117 -19.95 3.33 4.76
CA PHE A 117 -18.53 3.49 4.45
C PHE A 117 -17.66 2.42 5.15
N ILE A 118 -17.88 2.21 6.45
CA ILE A 118 -17.13 1.22 7.23
C ILE A 118 -17.40 -0.19 6.73
N THR A 119 -18.68 -0.57 6.54
CA THR A 119 -19.06 -1.90 6.07
C THR A 119 -18.47 -2.20 4.69
N CYS A 120 -18.56 -1.26 3.74
CA CYS A 120 -17.94 -1.45 2.42
C CYS A 120 -16.42 -1.60 2.50
N THR A 121 -15.75 -0.79 3.33
CA THR A 121 -14.29 -0.86 3.51
C THR A 121 -13.87 -2.19 4.15
N VAL A 122 -14.59 -2.63 5.19
CA VAL A 122 -14.35 -3.91 5.87
C VAL A 122 -14.62 -5.08 4.94
N ALA A 123 -15.74 -5.06 4.22
CA ALA A 123 -16.10 -6.11 3.26
C ALA A 123 -15.05 -6.24 2.16
N GLN A 124 -14.62 -5.12 1.56
CA GLN A 124 -13.54 -5.13 0.56
C GLN A 124 -12.25 -5.75 1.13
N ALA A 125 -11.80 -5.30 2.30
CA ALA A 125 -10.58 -5.81 2.91
C ALA A 125 -10.70 -7.29 3.29
N ALA A 126 -11.85 -7.72 3.81
CA ALA A 126 -12.11 -9.10 4.17
C ALA A 126 -12.07 -10.02 2.93
N LEU A 127 -12.73 -9.64 1.82
CA LEU A 127 -12.73 -10.42 0.59
C LEU A 127 -11.31 -10.60 0.02
N VAL A 128 -10.52 -9.53 -0.02
CA VAL A 128 -9.10 -9.61 -0.44
C VAL A 128 -8.28 -10.45 0.55
N GLY A 129 -8.54 -10.29 1.85
CA GLY A 129 -7.90 -11.07 2.91
C GLY A 129 -8.18 -12.57 2.80
N VAL A 130 -9.40 -12.96 2.42
CA VAL A 130 -9.77 -14.37 2.18
C VAL A 130 -8.97 -14.95 1.02
N VAL A 131 -8.75 -14.19 -0.06
CA VAL A 131 -7.90 -14.64 -1.18
C VAL A 131 -6.47 -14.87 -0.71
N GLY A 132 -5.89 -13.92 0.03
CA GLY A 132 -4.53 -14.07 0.58
C GLY A 132 -4.40 -15.22 1.57
N GLY A 133 -5.38 -15.37 2.46
CA GLY A 133 -5.46 -16.45 3.43
C GLY A 133 -5.62 -17.82 2.78
N GLY A 134 -6.39 -17.91 1.69
CA GLY A 134 -6.53 -19.13 0.89
C GLY A 134 -5.21 -19.55 0.25
N LEU A 135 -4.46 -18.61 -0.35
CA LEU A 135 -3.13 -18.87 -0.91
C LEU A 135 -2.14 -19.35 0.16
N PHE A 136 -2.16 -18.70 1.33
CA PHE A 136 -1.30 -19.05 2.46
C PHE A 136 -1.65 -20.43 3.06
N TRP A 137 -2.94 -20.73 3.22
CA TRP A 137 -3.40 -22.00 3.78
C TRP A 137 -3.13 -23.18 2.83
N ALA A 138 -3.29 -22.98 1.52
CA ALA A 138 -3.11 -24.04 0.52
C ALA A 138 -1.64 -24.30 0.14
N SER A 139 -0.70 -23.49 0.62
CA SER A 139 0.71 -23.56 0.22
C SER A 139 1.64 -23.64 1.43
N PRO A 140 2.80 -24.31 1.33
CA PRO A 140 3.83 -24.19 2.36
C PRO A 140 4.20 -22.72 2.56
N VAL A 141 4.39 -22.29 3.82
CA VAL A 141 4.76 -20.91 4.16
C VAL A 141 5.99 -20.45 3.38
N GLN A 142 6.89 -21.39 3.10
CA GLN A 142 8.21 -21.12 2.52
C GLN A 142 8.25 -21.44 1.03
N SER A 143 7.08 -21.36 0.40
CA SER A 143 6.90 -21.28 -1.04
C SER A 143 6.67 -19.83 -1.46
N VAL A 144 6.91 -19.53 -2.74
CA VAL A 144 6.59 -18.21 -3.32
C VAL A 144 5.11 -17.90 -3.16
N THR A 145 4.23 -18.88 -3.39
CA THR A 145 2.78 -18.74 -3.24
C THR A 145 2.36 -18.40 -1.81
N GLY A 146 2.97 -19.05 -0.81
CA GLY A 146 2.74 -18.73 0.61
C GLY A 146 3.13 -17.28 0.95
N ALA A 147 4.30 -16.83 0.48
CA ALA A 147 4.76 -15.45 0.66
C ALA A 147 3.87 -14.42 -0.08
N MET A 148 3.39 -14.76 -1.28
CA MET A 148 2.41 -13.93 -1.99
C MET A 148 1.10 -13.83 -1.19
N GLY A 149 0.62 -14.94 -0.61
CA GLY A 149 -0.55 -14.97 0.27
C GLY A 149 -0.41 -14.00 1.45
N LEU A 150 0.73 -14.04 2.16
CA LEU A 150 1.06 -13.08 3.22
C LEU A 150 1.12 -11.63 2.70
N GLY A 151 1.63 -11.42 1.49
CA GLY A 151 1.66 -10.11 0.85
C GLY A 151 0.26 -9.56 0.56
N VAL A 152 -0.65 -10.40 0.06
CA VAL A 152 -2.07 -10.05 -0.16
C VAL A 152 -2.76 -9.72 1.16
N MET A 153 -2.51 -10.50 2.22
CA MET A 153 -3.05 -10.22 3.57
C MET A 153 -2.49 -8.90 4.15
N THR A 154 -1.22 -8.61 3.90
CA THR A 154 -0.61 -7.33 4.31
C THR A 154 -1.27 -6.15 3.58
N TYR A 155 -1.50 -6.30 2.28
CA TYR A 155 -2.25 -5.32 1.48
C TYR A 155 -3.69 -5.15 1.98
N SER A 156 -4.41 -6.23 2.29
CA SER A 156 -5.79 -6.13 2.78
C SER A 156 -5.88 -5.36 4.09
N LEU A 157 -4.91 -5.56 4.99
CA LEU A 157 -4.80 -4.79 6.21
C LEU A 157 -4.53 -3.30 5.92
N ALA A 158 -3.67 -2.98 4.95
CA ALA A 158 -3.42 -1.59 4.54
C ALA A 158 -4.70 -0.93 3.99
N VAL A 159 -5.47 -1.62 3.15
CA VAL A 159 -6.76 -1.16 2.59
C VAL A 159 -7.83 -1.01 3.66
N LEU A 160 -7.75 -1.75 4.76
CA LEU A 160 -8.63 -1.54 5.91
C LEU A 160 -8.21 -0.32 6.72
N VAL A 161 -6.94 -0.28 7.13
CA VAL A 161 -6.45 0.67 8.13
C VAL A 161 -6.36 2.09 7.57
N PHE A 162 -5.74 2.30 6.41
CA PHE A 162 -5.47 3.66 5.92
C PHE A 162 -6.74 4.44 5.56
N PRO A 163 -7.73 3.86 4.84
CA PRO A 163 -9.00 4.54 4.57
C PRO A 163 -9.79 4.85 5.84
N LEU A 164 -9.84 3.93 6.82
CA LEU A 164 -10.53 4.18 8.09
C LEU A 164 -9.85 5.28 8.91
N LEU A 165 -8.51 5.31 8.96
CA LEU A 165 -7.77 6.39 9.61
C LEU A 165 -8.00 7.73 8.91
N GLY A 166 -8.01 7.74 7.58
CA GLY A 166 -8.33 8.92 6.76
C GLY A 166 -9.73 9.44 7.04
N ALA A 167 -10.75 8.59 6.92
CA ALA A 167 -12.15 8.94 7.18
C ALA A 167 -12.35 9.42 8.62
N ARG A 168 -11.74 8.75 9.62
CA ARG A 168 -11.81 9.17 11.03
C ARG A 168 -11.22 10.56 11.25
N ARG A 169 -10.13 10.93 10.56
CA ARG A 169 -9.57 12.28 10.63
C ARG A 169 -10.52 13.31 10.02
N LEU A 170 -11.09 13.01 8.85
CA LEU A 170 -12.01 13.91 8.15
C LEU A 170 -13.33 14.11 8.93
N TRP A 171 -13.89 13.06 9.52
CA TRP A 171 -15.09 13.15 10.36
C TRP A 171 -14.88 13.96 11.65
N ARG A 172 -13.65 14.11 12.15
CA ARG A 172 -13.37 15.01 13.28
C ARG A 172 -13.43 16.47 12.84
N VAL A 173 -12.87 16.78 11.67
CA VAL A 173 -12.87 18.14 11.11
C VAL A 173 -14.31 18.61 10.87
N THR A 174 -15.16 17.77 10.29
CA THR A 174 -16.57 18.15 10.01
C THR A 174 -17.41 18.35 11.27
N ARG A 175 -17.08 17.73 12.40
CA ARG A 175 -17.78 17.96 13.69
C ARG A 175 -17.42 19.28 14.37
N HIS A 176 -16.31 19.92 13.99
CA HIS A 176 -15.88 21.20 14.58
C HIS A 176 -16.32 22.42 13.76
N SER A 177 -16.87 22.20 12.56
CA SER A 177 -17.38 23.27 11.68
C SER A 177 -18.92 23.33 11.63
N ALA A 178 -19.59 22.51 12.43
CA ALA A 178 -21.04 22.48 12.63
C ALA A 178 -21.34 22.89 14.07
#